data_AF-A0A067TFQ6-F1
#
_entry.id   AF-A0A067TFQ6-F1
#
_cell.length_a   1.000
_cell.length_b   1.000
_cell.length_c   1.000
_cell.angle_alpha   90.00
_cell.angle_beta   90.00
_cell.angle_gamma   90.00
#
_symmetry.space_group_name_H-M   'P 1'
#
loop_
_entity.id
_entity.type
_entity.pdbx_description
1 polymer ?
#
loop_
_entity_poly.entity_id
_entity_poly.type
_entity_poly.pdbx_seq_one_letter_code
_entity_poly.pdbx_strand_id
1 'polypeptide(L)' 'MVHLNLSNITAAIAAAGGVFNIIDFQGNCVDGPGGQTEDFTGVETYTCVPGAVNQQWSLTTVGANTPITLANTPSAVL' A
#
# COMPACT_ATOMS: atom_id res chain seq x y z
N MET A 1 -6.82 9.04 -1.24
CA MET A 1 -6.59 7.63 -0.90
C MET A 1 -6.53 6.85 -2.20
N VAL A 2 -5.38 6.24 -2.49
CA VAL A 2 -5.27 5.24 -3.57
C VAL A 2 -6.08 4.01 -3.14
N HIS A 3 -6.80 3.36 -4.07
CA HIS A 3 -7.56 2.14 -3.76
C HIS A 3 -7.12 1.02 -4.71
N LEU A 4 -6.20 0.19 -4.23
CA LEU A 4 -5.80 -1.03 -4.91
C LEU A 4 -6.64 -2.19 -4.37
N ASN A 5 -7.27 -2.96 -5.24
CA ASN A 5 -8.17 -4.06 -4.89
C ASN A 5 -7.41 -5.39 -4.95
N LEU A 6 -7.31 -6.08 -3.80
CA LEU A 6 -6.57 -7.33 -3.65
C LEU A 6 -7.48 -8.46 -3.18
N SER A 7 -7.94 -9.32 -4.10
CA SER A 7 -8.99 -10.31 -3.85
C SER A 7 -8.55 -11.65 -3.23
N ASN A 8 -7.24 -11.88 -3.02
CA ASN A 8 -6.71 -13.17 -2.51
C ASN A 8 -5.72 -13.05 -1.34
N ILE A 9 -5.59 -11.85 -0.75
CA ILE A 9 -4.86 -11.70 0.52
C ILE A 9 -5.76 -12.24 1.63
N THR A 10 -5.27 -13.22 2.39
CA THR A 10 -6.00 -13.72 3.57
C THR A 10 -6.28 -12.54 4.50
N ALA A 11 -7.54 -12.33 4.93
CA ALA A 11 -7.90 -11.22 5.80
C ALA A 11 -7.05 -11.12 7.09
N ALA A 12 -6.39 -12.21 7.47
CA ALA A 12 -5.41 -12.26 8.56
C ALA A 12 -4.25 -11.25 8.42
N ILE A 13 -3.74 -11.01 7.21
CA ILE A 13 -2.60 -10.08 7.02
C ILE A 13 -3.05 -8.61 7.15
N ALA A 14 -4.26 -8.30 6.70
CA ALA A 14 -4.84 -6.97 6.86
C ALA A 14 -5.32 -6.70 8.30
N ALA A 15 -5.82 -7.72 9.00
CA ALA A 15 -6.27 -7.61 10.39
C ALA A 15 -5.11 -7.56 11.40
N ALA A 16 -3.91 -8.04 11.03
CA ALA A 16 -2.72 -7.95 11.87
C ALA A 16 -2.22 -6.50 12.04
N GLY A 17 -2.59 -5.61 11.10
CA GLY A 17 -2.03 -4.26 11.00
C GLY A 17 -0.56 -4.26 10.55
N GLY A 18 -0.07 -3.10 10.12
CA GLY A 18 1.33 -2.92 9.74
C GLY A 18 1.51 -2.08 8.47
N VAL A 19 2.77 -1.74 8.22
CA VAL A 19 3.23 -1.05 7.01
C VAL A 19 3.94 -2.07 6.14
N PHE A 20 3.54 -2.16 4.89
CA PHE A 20 4.01 -3.17 3.96
C PHE A 20 4.53 -2.55 2.68
N ASN A 21 5.57 -3.17 2.14
CA ASN A 21 5.92 -2.99 0.73
C ASN A 21 5.14 -4.02 -0.07
N ILE A 22 4.60 -3.59 -1.20
CA ILE A 22 3.76 -4.42 -2.06
C ILE A 22 4.48 -4.52 -3.38
N ILE A 23 4.80 -5.74 -3.77
CA ILE A 23 5.68 -6.00 -4.91
C ILE A 23 4.91 -6.60 -6.08
N ASP A 24 5.28 -6.21 -7.29
CA ASP A 24 4.83 -6.86 -8.52
C ASP A 24 5.59 -8.18 -8.76
N PHE A 25 5.24 -8.87 -9.84
CA PHE A 25 5.88 -10.15 -10.21
C PHE A 25 7.37 -10.01 -10.59
N GLN A 26 7.85 -8.80 -10.81
CA GLN A 26 9.24 -8.48 -11.19
C GLN A 26 10.07 -8.07 -9.95
N GLY A 27 9.43 -7.92 -8.78
CA GLY A 27 10.07 -7.48 -7.55
C GLY A 27 10.13 -5.96 -7.38
N ASN A 28 9.40 -5.20 -8.20
CA ASN A 28 9.28 -3.74 -8.04
C ASN A 28 8.18 -3.41 -7.04
N CYS A 29 8.36 -2.32 -6.29
CA CYS A 29 7.40 -1.84 -5.30
C CYS A 29 6.31 -0.99 -5.95
N VAL A 30 5.10 -1.09 -5.42
CA VAL A 30 4.02 -0.11 -5.63
C VAL A 30 4.48 1.23 -5.07
N ASP A 31 4.52 2.26 -5.92
CA ASP A 31 5.20 3.53 -5.66
C ASP A 31 4.29 4.73 -5.97
N GLY A 32 4.33 5.75 -5.11
CA GLY A 32 3.81 7.09 -5.38
C GLY A 32 4.84 7.93 -6.17
N PRO A 33 4.58 8.25 -7.45
CA PRO A 33 5.56 8.82 -8.35
C PRO A 33 6.25 10.06 -7.80
N GLY A 34 7.57 10.11 -7.90
CA GLY A 34 8.36 11.25 -7.43
C GLY A 34 8.38 11.45 -5.91
N GLY A 35 8.04 10.41 -5.13
CA GLY A 35 8.03 10.50 -3.66
C GLY A 35 6.69 10.97 -3.08
N GLN A 36 5.66 11.11 -3.90
CA GLN A 36 4.37 11.65 -3.49
C GLN A 36 3.57 10.64 -2.67
N THR A 37 2.85 11.16 -1.68
CA THR A 37 2.03 10.37 -0.73
C THR A 37 0.61 10.92 -0.60
N GLU A 38 0.32 11.99 -1.32
CA GLU A 38 -0.94 12.71 -1.27
C GLU A 38 -2.07 11.91 -1.89
N ASP A 39 -3.28 12.23 -1.43
CA ASP A 39 -4.49 11.71 -2.03
C ASP A 39 -4.59 12.06 -3.51
N PHE A 40 -5.14 11.13 -4.30
CA PHE A 40 -5.30 11.24 -5.76
C PHE A 40 -4.01 11.24 -6.57
N THR A 41 -2.86 11.03 -5.92
CA THR A 41 -1.63 10.64 -6.62
C THR A 41 -1.87 9.32 -7.35
N GLY A 42 -1.49 9.27 -8.63
CA GLY A 42 -1.43 8.01 -9.38
C GLY A 42 -0.43 7.04 -8.76
N VAL A 43 -0.51 5.77 -9.15
CA VAL A 43 0.44 4.74 -8.68
C VAL A 43 1.27 4.27 -9.87
N GLU A 44 2.56 4.06 -9.63
CA GLU A 44 3.46 3.38 -10.54
C GLU A 44 4.11 2.15 -9.88
N THR A 45 4.86 1.39 -10.67
CA THR A 45 5.79 0.38 -10.16
C THR A 45 7.21 0.91 -10.31
N TYR A 46 7.97 0.89 -9.23
CA TYR A 46 9.35 1.37 -9.20
C TYR A 46 10.25 0.45 -8.40
N THR A 47 11.56 0.50 -8.65
CA THR A 47 12.54 -0.26 -7.88
C THR A 47 12.33 -0.02 -6.38
N CYS A 48 12.30 -1.09 -5.58
CA CYS A 48 12.14 -0.96 -4.14
C CYS A 48 13.31 -0.18 -3.53
N VAL A 49 13.01 0.91 -2.83
CA VAL A 49 13.98 1.76 -2.13
C VAL A 49 13.77 1.61 -0.62
N PRO A 50 14.76 1.09 0.12
CA PRO A 50 14.66 0.94 1.57
C PRO A 50 14.31 2.26 2.26
N GLY A 51 13.22 2.27 3.05
CA GLY A 51 12.76 3.43 3.81
C GLY A 51 11.95 4.47 3.03
N ALA A 52 11.72 4.27 1.72
CA ALA A 52 10.89 5.16 0.93
C ALA A 52 9.42 5.11 1.38
N VAL A 53 8.90 6.22 1.89
CA VAL A 53 7.54 6.31 2.44
C VAL A 53 6.47 6.19 1.35
N ASN A 54 6.77 6.67 0.15
CA ASN A 54 5.92 6.52 -1.04
C ASN A 54 5.81 5.07 -1.54
N GLN A 55 6.55 4.12 -0.93
CA GLN A 55 6.47 2.68 -1.22
C GLN A 55 5.89 1.85 -0.06
N GLN A 56 5.47 2.53 1.00
CA GLN A 56 4.99 1.94 2.25
C GLN A 56 3.47 2.11 2.37
N TRP A 57 2.76 0.99 2.51
CA TRP A 57 1.30 0.96 2.44
C TRP A 57 0.70 0.30 3.68
N SER A 58 -0.36 0.90 4.20
CA SER A 58 -1.20 0.29 5.22
C SER A 58 -2.38 -0.42 4.54
N LEU A 59 -2.65 -1.66 4.96
CA LEU A 59 -3.77 -2.47 4.48
C LEU A 59 -4.96 -2.28 5.44
N THR A 60 -6.11 -1.88 4.92
CA THR A 60 -7.36 -1.83 5.70
C THR A 60 -8.41 -2.72 5.06
N THR A 61 -9.04 -3.59 5.86
CA THR A 61 -10.14 -4.42 5.39
C THR A 61 -11.35 -3.54 5.07
N VAL A 62 -11.81 -3.58 3.82
CA VAL A 62 -13.04 -2.86 3.42
C VAL A 62 -14.22 -3.83 3.45
N GLY A 63 -14.52 -4.40 4.64
CA GLY A 63 -15.65 -5.28 4.93
C GLY A 63 -15.34 -6.79 5.03
N ALA A 64 -16.27 -7.55 5.63
CA ALA A 64 -16.05 -8.92 6.09
C ALA A 64 -15.77 -9.96 4.98
N ASN A 65 -16.15 -9.69 3.74
CA ASN A 65 -16.00 -10.58 2.58
C ASN A 65 -15.58 -9.80 1.31
N THR A 66 -14.89 -8.68 1.47
CA THR A 66 -14.73 -7.66 0.43
C THR A 66 -13.28 -7.19 0.28
N PRO A 67 -12.91 -6.69 -0.92
CA PRO A 67 -11.53 -6.39 -1.29
C PRO A 67 -10.85 -5.40 -0.34
N ILE A 68 -9.60 -5.69 0.00
CA ILE A 68 -8.75 -4.83 0.83
C ILE A 68 -8.34 -3.60 0.03
N THR A 69 -8.28 -2.43 0.68
CA THR A 69 -7.72 -1.21 0.08
C THR A 69 -6.36 -0.87 0.70
N LEU A 70 -5.47 -0.37 -0.14
CA LEU A 70 -4.12 0.06 0.22
C LEU A 70 -4.09 1.57 0.38
N ALA A 71 -3.88 2.07 1.59
CA ALA A 71 -3.67 3.50 1.82
C ALA A 71 -2.16 3.78 1.97
N ASN A 72 -1.63 4.71 1.16
CA ASN A 72 -0.37 5.39 1.50
C ASN A 72 -0.74 6.45 2.52
N THR A 73 -0.58 6.15 3.79
CA THR A 73 -0.68 7.16 4.83
C THR A 73 0.75 7.47 5.29
N PRO A 74 1.20 8.73 5.21
CA PRO A 74 2.37 9.16 5.97
C PRO A 74 2.15 8.76 7.42
N SER A 75 3.15 8.10 8.03
CA SER A 75 3.14 7.94 9.49
C SER A 75 3.25 9.33 10.13
N ALA A 76 2.12 9.98 10.43
CA ALA A 76 2.06 10.99 11.47
C ALA A 76 2.01 10.21 12.80
N VAL A 77 3.12 10.13 13.54
CA VAL A 77 3.49 11.09 14.61
C VAL A 77 2.29 11.33 15.53
N LEU A 78 2.39 10.72 16.73
CA LEU A 78 1.60 10.86 17.96
C LEU A 78 0.25 11.60 17.88
#